data_AF-A4IAL2-F1
#
_entry.id   AF-A4IAL2-F1
#
_cell.length_a   1.000
_cell.length_b   1.000
_cell.length_c   1.000
_cell.angle_alpha   90.00
_cell.angle_beta   90.00
_cell.angle_gamma   90.00
#
_symmetry.space_group_name_H-M   'P 1'
#
loop_
_entity.id
_entity.type
_entity.pdbx_description
1 polymer ?
#
loop_
_entity_poly.entity_id
_entity_poly.type
_entity_poly.pdbx_seq_one_letter_code
_entity_poly.pdbx_strand_id
1 'polypeptide(L)'
;MEGISEEQRQREEAEIRERDRKRQQEKEEHERRLAEEKAEEERKRRDEEQLRVEEEKRKKRQEEEWKRLGSDAIQDLPPVPPPVAEEGALDMWYLDDETSQPPLSTASLKPGRKMGAPAVTMKALRELGVVLFRVSMSDFCVVRQIIKEREYKHTDEIKISQTAKDDSFLERWYQEHYTEDEQFRVVMDGSFFLDIRSKQDEWIRVHLKAGDLVVLPAGMYHRATLDEDDYVALYRGFQDAPRFVPVKRSDSRADSNQVRLAYLMSLKKGDVATQNGFL
;
A
#
# COMPACT_ATOMS: atom_id res chain seq x y z
N MET A 1 -37.89 16.75 -79.07
CA MET A 1 -37.93 15.81 -77.94
C MET A 1 -36.78 14.84 -78.14
N GLU A 2 -35.61 15.14 -77.56
CA GLU A 2 -34.48 14.21 -77.58
C GLU A 2 -34.86 13.01 -76.71
N GLY A 3 -35.22 11.90 -77.37
CA GLY A 3 -35.51 10.66 -76.68
C GLY A 3 -34.21 10.12 -76.11
N ILE A 4 -34.13 9.99 -74.79
CA ILE A 4 -33.04 9.29 -74.11
C ILE A 4 -32.91 7.90 -74.74
N SER A 5 -31.70 7.59 -75.24
CA SER A 5 -31.37 6.32 -75.89
C SER A 5 -31.69 5.16 -74.94
N GLU A 6 -32.13 4.02 -75.49
CA GLU A 6 -32.38 2.82 -74.70
C GLU A 6 -31.13 2.39 -73.91
N GLU A 7 -29.93 2.60 -74.46
CA GLU A 7 -28.66 2.40 -73.74
C GLU A 7 -28.48 3.35 -72.56
N GLN A 8 -28.88 4.62 -72.70
CA GLN A 8 -28.82 5.59 -71.60
C GLN A 8 -29.80 5.21 -70.49
N ARG A 9 -31.02 4.76 -70.83
CA ARG A 9 -31.99 4.26 -69.83
C ARG A 9 -31.46 3.03 -69.10
N GLN A 10 -30.84 2.09 -69.82
CA GLN A 10 -30.24 0.90 -69.21
C GLN A 10 -29.06 1.25 -68.28
N ARG A 11 -28.23 2.23 -68.67
CA ARG A 11 -27.15 2.74 -67.81
C ARG A 11 -27.69 3.44 -66.57
N GLU A 12 -28.67 4.33 -66.72
CA GLU A 12 -29.33 5.00 -65.60
C GLU A 12 -29.99 3.99 -64.65
N GLU A 13 -30.71 2.99 -65.18
CA GLU A 13 -31.30 1.92 -64.37
C GLU A 13 -30.23 1.08 -63.64
N ALA A 14 -29.11 0.78 -64.30
CA ALA A 14 -28.00 0.06 -63.68
C ALA A 14 -27.35 0.88 -62.55
N GLU A 15 -27.14 2.18 -62.77
CA GLU A 15 -26.61 3.11 -61.77
C GLU A 15 -27.56 3.27 -60.57
N ILE A 16 -28.87 3.33 -60.81
CA ILE A 16 -29.88 3.36 -59.74
C ILE A 16 -29.82 2.07 -58.91
N ARG A 17 -29.80 0.91 -59.57
CA ARG A 17 -29.70 -0.40 -58.89
C ARG A 17 -28.42 -0.53 -58.07
N GLU A 18 -27.29 -0.06 -58.60
CA GLU A 18 -26.03 -0.09 -57.87
C GLU A 18 -26.06 0.84 -56.65
N ARG A 19 -26.64 2.04 -56.80
CA ARG A 19 -26.80 2.99 -55.71
C ARG A 19 -27.71 2.45 -54.60
N ASP A 20 -28.82 1.82 -54.97
CA ASP A 20 -29.75 1.21 -54.01
C ASP A 20 -29.10 0.03 -53.28
N ARG A 21 -28.36 -0.82 -54.00
CA ARG A 21 -27.55 -1.90 -53.39
C ARG A 21 -26.53 -1.35 -52.40
N LYS A 22 -25.80 -0.29 -52.76
CA LYS A 22 -24.81 0.34 -51.88
C LYS A 22 -25.45 0.94 -50.63
N ARG A 23 -26.59 1.63 -50.77
CA ARG A 23 -27.35 2.16 -49.63
C ARG A 23 -27.84 1.07 -48.69
N GLN A 24 -28.27 -0.07 -49.24
CA GLN A 24 -28.69 -1.20 -48.44
C GLN A 24 -27.51 -1.83 -47.68
N GLN A 25 -26.35 -1.99 -48.32
CA GLN A 25 -25.13 -2.45 -47.66
C GLN A 25 -24.67 -1.50 -46.55
N GLU A 26 -24.67 -0.19 -46.81
CA GLU A 26 -24.31 0.83 -45.79
C GLU A 26 -25.26 0.78 -44.59
N LYS A 27 -26.56 0.56 -44.83
CA LYS A 27 -27.57 0.41 -43.77
C LYS A 27 -27.34 -0.86 -42.96
N GLU A 28 -27.10 -2.00 -43.60
CA GLU A 28 -26.81 -3.27 -42.93
C GLU A 28 -25.51 -3.19 -42.11
N GLU A 29 -24.46 -2.57 -42.65
CA GLU A 29 -23.20 -2.33 -41.92
C GLU A 29 -23.37 -1.37 -40.72
N HIS A 30 -24.22 -0.35 -40.86
CA HIS A 30 -24.55 0.56 -39.77
C HIS A 30 -25.35 -0.15 -38.66
N GLU A 31 -26.36 -0.93 -39.03
CA GLU A 31 -27.14 -1.74 -38.08
C GLU A 31 -26.27 -2.78 -37.36
N ARG A 32 -25.34 -3.41 -38.08
CA ARG A 32 -24.37 -4.35 -37.48
C ARG A 32 -23.44 -3.65 -36.48
N ARG A 33 -22.90 -2.47 -36.81
CA ARG A 33 -22.05 -1.69 -35.90
C ARG A 33 -22.79 -1.29 -34.62
N LEU A 34 -24.02 -0.80 -34.74
CA LEU A 34 -24.86 -0.46 -33.58
C LEU A 34 -25.16 -1.69 -32.71
N ALA A 35 -25.39 -2.86 -33.33
CA ALA A 35 -25.61 -4.10 -32.60
C ALA A 35 -24.34 -4.57 -31.86
N GLU A 36 -23.16 -4.44 -32.47
CA GLU A 36 -21.88 -4.75 -31.85
C GLU A 36 -21.56 -3.81 -30.68
N GLU A 37 -21.76 -2.49 -30.84
CA GLU A 37 -21.60 -1.49 -29.79
C GLU A 37 -22.53 -1.74 -28.60
N LYS A 38 -23.82 -2.01 -28.86
CA LYS A 38 -24.78 -2.34 -27.80
C LYS A 38 -24.43 -3.64 -27.07
N ALA A 39 -23.93 -4.66 -27.79
CA ALA A 39 -23.50 -5.91 -27.17
C ALA A 39 -22.24 -5.72 -26.31
N GLU A 40 -21.33 -4.82 -26.71
CA GLU A 40 -20.16 -4.44 -25.91
C GLU A 40 -20.55 -3.66 -24.65
N GLU A 41 -21.48 -2.71 -24.74
CA GLU A 41 -22.02 -1.98 -23.59
C GLU A 41 -22.74 -2.93 -22.60
N GLU A 42 -23.55 -3.86 -23.10
CA GLU A 42 -24.23 -4.85 -22.25
C GLU A 42 -23.24 -5.79 -21.54
N ARG A 43 -22.16 -6.20 -22.21
CA ARG A 43 -21.07 -6.97 -21.60
C ARG A 43 -20.39 -6.18 -20.50
N LYS A 44 -19.97 -4.95 -20.79
CA LYS A 44 -19.31 -4.08 -19.82
C LYS A 44 -20.19 -3.86 -18.58
N ARG A 45 -21.49 -3.63 -18.77
CA ARG A 45 -22.44 -3.47 -17.66
C ARG A 45 -22.59 -4.72 -16.80
N ARG A 46 -22.57 -5.92 -17.41
CA ARG A 46 -22.59 -7.20 -16.66
C ARG A 46 -21.31 -7.40 -15.85
N ASP A 47 -20.15 -7.10 -16.44
CA ASP A 47 -18.85 -7.23 -15.78
C ASP A 47 -18.76 -6.26 -14.58
N GLU A 48 -19.21 -5.00 -14.76
CA GLU A 48 -19.31 -4.00 -13.68
C GLU A 48 -20.26 -4.43 -12.55
N GLU A 49 -21.43 -5.01 -12.90
CA GLU A 49 -22.39 -5.51 -11.91
C GLU A 49 -21.83 -6.71 -11.13
N GLN A 50 -21.12 -7.63 -11.80
CA GLN A 50 -20.48 -8.76 -11.14
C GLN A 50 -19.41 -8.28 -10.15
N LEU A 51 -18.55 -7.34 -10.54
CA LEU A 51 -17.54 -6.74 -9.66
C LEU A 51 -18.18 -6.08 -8.43
N ARG A 52 -19.29 -5.35 -8.61
CA ARG A 52 -20.03 -4.73 -7.50
C ARG A 52 -20.58 -5.77 -6.53
N VAL A 53 -21.18 -6.85 -7.04
CA VAL A 53 -21.72 -7.95 -6.22
C VAL A 53 -20.61 -8.68 -5.46
N GLU A 54 -19.44 -8.88 -6.07
CA GLU A 54 -18.27 -9.48 -5.40
C GLU A 54 -17.73 -8.56 -4.29
N GLU A 55 -17.68 -7.24 -4.53
CA GLU A 55 -17.28 -6.26 -3.52
C GLU A 55 -18.27 -6.19 -2.35
N GLU A 56 -19.58 -6.20 -2.61
CA GLU A 56 -20.62 -6.24 -1.59
C GLU A 56 -20.54 -7.53 -0.76
N LYS A 57 -20.34 -8.69 -1.40
CA LYS A 57 -20.12 -9.96 -0.68
C LYS A 57 -18.87 -9.89 0.21
N ARG A 58 -17.79 -9.26 -0.26
CA ARG A 58 -16.57 -9.06 0.53
C ARG A 58 -16.84 -8.16 1.74
N LYS A 59 -17.52 -7.02 1.55
CA LYS A 59 -17.92 -6.11 2.63
C LYS A 59 -18.81 -6.80 3.65
N LYS A 60 -19.80 -7.58 3.18
CA LYS A 60 -20.67 -8.34 4.07
C LYS A 60 -19.92 -9.38 4.90
N ARG A 61 -18.96 -10.12 4.30
CA ARG A 61 -18.10 -11.04 5.05
C ARG A 61 -17.27 -10.31 6.11
N GLN A 62 -16.71 -9.14 5.77
CA GLN A 62 -15.96 -8.32 6.72
C GLN A 62 -16.85 -7.79 7.85
N GLU A 63 -18.07 -7.35 7.56
CA GLU A 63 -19.03 -6.89 8.57
C GLU A 63 -19.55 -8.04 9.44
N GLU A 64 -19.81 -9.21 8.87
CA GLU A 64 -20.19 -10.43 9.60
C GLU A 64 -19.05 -10.91 10.50
N GLU A 65 -17.81 -10.85 10.00
CA GLU A 65 -16.61 -11.08 10.79
C GLU A 65 -16.56 -10.07 11.95
N TRP A 66 -16.69 -8.77 11.69
CA TRP A 66 -16.76 -7.72 12.72
C TRP A 66 -17.87 -7.96 13.77
N LYS A 67 -19.08 -8.35 13.35
CA LYS A 67 -20.18 -8.70 14.27
C LYS A 67 -19.86 -9.95 15.08
N ARG A 68 -19.23 -10.96 14.48
CA ARG A 68 -18.78 -12.17 15.18
C ARG A 68 -17.71 -11.85 16.23
N LEU A 69 -16.90 -10.82 15.99
CA LEU A 69 -15.91 -10.34 16.97
C LEU A 69 -16.55 -9.69 18.20
N GLY A 70 -17.85 -9.43 18.19
CA GLY A 70 -18.63 -8.94 19.33
C GLY A 70 -18.47 -7.44 19.55
N SER A 71 -19.50 -6.81 20.12
CA SER A 71 -19.33 -5.52 20.81
C SER A 71 -18.37 -5.71 21.99
N ASP A 72 -17.69 -4.66 22.45
CA ASP A 72 -16.73 -4.59 23.57
C ASP A 72 -17.24 -5.10 24.95
N ALA A 73 -17.90 -6.26 25.00
CA ALA A 73 -17.82 -7.12 26.15
C ALA A 73 -16.34 -7.34 26.38
N ILE A 74 -15.86 -6.94 27.54
CA ILE A 74 -14.47 -7.04 27.99
C ILE A 74 -14.03 -8.50 27.81
N GLN A 75 -13.55 -8.84 26.61
CA GLN A 75 -12.79 -10.04 26.41
C GLN A 75 -11.51 -9.77 27.19
N ASP A 76 -11.21 -10.64 28.14
CA ASP A 76 -9.85 -10.85 28.61
C ASP A 76 -9.05 -11.32 27.39
N LEU A 77 -8.69 -10.35 26.55
CA LEU A 77 -7.75 -10.56 25.46
C LEU A 77 -6.47 -11.11 26.09
N PRO A 78 -5.85 -12.13 25.46
CA PRO A 78 -4.61 -12.67 25.99
C PRO A 78 -3.55 -11.56 26.07
N PRO A 79 -2.61 -11.65 27.02
CA PRO A 79 -1.54 -10.66 27.12
C PRO A 79 -0.77 -10.58 25.80
N VAL A 80 -0.28 -9.38 25.47
CA VAL A 80 0.60 -9.20 24.30
C VAL A 80 1.82 -10.13 24.46
N PRO A 81 2.11 -11.01 23.48
CA PRO A 81 3.29 -11.86 23.55
C PRO A 81 4.57 -11.01 23.53
N PRO A 82 5.70 -11.53 24.01
CA PRO A 82 6.97 -10.82 23.92
C PRO A 82 7.29 -10.43 22.46
N PRO A 83 7.90 -9.25 22.24
CA PRO A 83 8.40 -8.90 20.92
C PRO A 83 9.39 -9.93 20.38
N VAL A 84 9.49 -10.02 19.06
CA VAL A 84 10.51 -10.84 18.39
C VAL A 84 11.89 -10.38 18.85
N ALA A 85 12.65 -11.31 19.45
CA ALA A 85 13.98 -11.04 19.98
C ALA A 85 15.06 -11.95 19.37
N GLU A 86 14.66 -13.02 18.68
CA GLU A 86 15.57 -13.98 18.05
C GLU A 86 16.34 -13.33 16.90
N GLU A 87 17.67 -13.39 16.97
CA GLU A 87 18.54 -12.89 15.90
C GLU A 87 18.38 -13.77 14.66
N GLY A 88 18.19 -13.13 13.49
CA GLY A 88 17.93 -13.83 12.22
C GLY A 88 16.46 -14.22 11.98
N ALA A 89 15.54 -13.93 12.91
CA ALA A 89 14.10 -14.11 12.67
C ALA A 89 13.50 -13.10 11.68
N LEU A 90 14.26 -12.05 11.36
CA LEU A 90 13.87 -10.96 10.48
C LEU A 90 14.99 -10.64 9.49
N ASP A 91 14.60 -10.41 8.24
CA ASP A 91 15.48 -10.00 7.16
C ASP A 91 15.82 -8.50 7.27
N MET A 92 17.04 -8.18 7.72
CA MET A 92 17.50 -6.79 7.89
C MET A 92 18.99 -6.61 7.60
N TRP A 93 19.37 -5.46 7.06
CA TRP A 93 20.76 -5.15 6.66
C TRP A 93 20.98 -3.66 6.47
N TYR A 94 22.25 -3.24 6.42
CA TYR A 94 22.61 -1.88 6.00
C TYR A 94 22.52 -1.72 4.49
N LEU A 95 21.97 -0.59 4.04
CA LEU A 95 21.87 -0.27 2.62
C LEU A 95 23.20 0.16 2.00
N ASP A 96 23.44 -0.27 0.77
CA ASP A 96 24.53 0.25 -0.06
C ASP A 96 24.26 1.68 -0.55
N ASP A 97 25.32 2.33 -1.03
CA ASP A 97 25.26 3.73 -1.42
C ASP A 97 24.33 3.95 -2.63
N GLU A 98 24.24 2.99 -3.57
CA GLU A 98 23.39 3.08 -4.76
C GLU A 98 21.90 3.04 -4.40
N THR A 99 21.50 2.06 -3.60
CA THR A 99 20.11 1.83 -3.18
C THR A 99 19.65 2.86 -2.16
N SER A 100 20.57 3.45 -1.39
CA SER A 100 20.25 4.42 -0.35
C SER A 100 19.80 5.79 -0.89
N GLN A 101 20.12 6.14 -2.14
CA GLN A 101 19.89 7.48 -2.67
C GLN A 101 18.41 7.85 -2.81
N PRO A 102 18.07 9.14 -2.66
CA PRO A 102 16.87 9.74 -3.25
C PRO A 102 17.13 10.27 -4.68
N PRO A 103 16.10 10.41 -5.54
CA PRO A 103 14.70 10.03 -5.33
C PRO A 103 14.49 8.51 -5.45
N LEU A 104 13.24 8.07 -5.36
CA LEU A 104 12.88 6.67 -5.64
C LEU A 104 13.37 6.26 -7.02
N SER A 105 13.99 5.08 -7.13
CA SER A 105 14.48 4.52 -8.38
C SER A 105 14.24 3.02 -8.45
N THR A 106 14.49 2.40 -9.60
CA THR A 106 14.44 0.94 -9.75
C THR A 106 15.44 0.22 -8.85
N ALA A 107 16.57 0.85 -8.50
CA ALA A 107 17.52 0.31 -7.54
C ALA A 107 16.91 0.24 -6.13
N SER A 108 16.09 1.23 -5.75
CA SER A 108 15.43 1.29 -4.44
C SER A 108 14.52 0.10 -4.15
N LEU A 109 13.99 -0.56 -5.19
CA LEU A 109 13.13 -1.75 -5.11
C LEU A 109 13.91 -3.06 -4.87
N LYS A 110 15.25 -3.03 -4.98
CA LYS A 110 16.11 -4.20 -4.77
C LYS A 110 16.57 -4.28 -3.31
N PRO A 111 17.09 -5.42 -2.84
CA PRO A 111 17.59 -5.52 -1.48
C PRO A 111 18.68 -4.49 -1.13
N GLY A 112 19.66 -4.26 -2.00
CA GLY A 112 20.68 -3.22 -1.79
C GLY A 112 21.61 -3.46 -0.59
N ARG A 113 22.08 -4.70 -0.38
CA ARG A 113 22.87 -5.08 0.80
C ARG A 113 24.29 -4.51 0.74
N LYS A 114 24.69 -3.68 1.71
CA LYS A 114 26.05 -3.16 1.85
C LYS A 114 27.06 -4.27 2.19
N MET A 115 27.99 -4.51 1.27
CA MET A 115 29.02 -5.53 1.44
C MET A 115 29.96 -5.19 2.60
N GLY A 116 30.24 -6.16 3.49
CA GLY A 116 31.15 -5.99 4.63
C GLY A 116 30.59 -5.16 5.79
N ALA A 117 29.34 -4.72 5.73
CA ALA A 117 28.69 -4.08 6.87
C ALA A 117 28.46 -5.10 8.01
N PRO A 118 28.52 -4.66 9.28
CA PRO A 118 28.19 -5.53 10.41
C PRO A 118 26.72 -5.98 10.33
N ALA A 119 26.43 -7.18 10.86
CA ALA A 119 25.06 -7.66 10.95
C ALA A 119 24.22 -6.72 11.83
N VAL A 120 23.03 -6.36 11.36
CA VAL A 120 22.05 -5.62 12.16
C VAL A 120 21.46 -6.60 13.18
N THR A 121 21.37 -6.17 14.43
CA THR A 121 20.84 -7.00 15.53
C THR A 121 19.46 -6.54 15.95
N MET A 122 18.63 -7.45 16.45
CA MET A 122 17.33 -7.11 17.03
C MET A 122 17.49 -6.16 18.23
N LYS A 123 18.59 -6.26 18.97
CA LYS A 123 18.94 -5.30 20.02
C LYS A 123 19.09 -3.88 19.45
N ALA A 124 19.79 -3.71 18.33
CA ALA A 124 19.97 -2.40 17.71
C ALA A 124 18.63 -1.78 17.28
N LEU A 125 17.69 -2.57 16.76
CA LEU A 125 16.33 -2.10 16.43
C LEU A 125 15.57 -1.62 17.69
N ARG A 126 15.61 -2.39 18.78
CA ARG A 126 14.99 -2.00 20.05
C ARG A 126 15.60 -0.73 20.63
N GLU A 127 16.92 -0.58 20.53
CA GLU A 127 17.61 0.65 20.94
C GLU A 127 17.14 1.89 20.16
N LEU A 128 16.74 1.72 18.88
CA LEU A 128 16.10 2.76 18.06
C LEU A 128 14.61 2.95 18.38
N GLY A 129 14.01 2.03 19.15
CA GLY A 129 12.59 2.05 19.51
C GLY A 129 11.69 1.27 18.56
N VAL A 130 12.28 0.53 17.61
CA VAL A 130 11.55 -0.32 16.68
C VAL A 130 11.29 -1.68 17.33
N VAL A 131 10.02 -2.08 17.35
CA VAL A 131 9.56 -3.31 18.02
C VAL A 131 8.76 -4.13 17.02
N LEU A 132 8.99 -5.45 17.02
CA LEU A 132 8.35 -6.36 16.09
C LEU A 132 7.57 -7.45 16.82
N PHE A 133 6.42 -7.81 16.25
CA PHE A 133 5.58 -8.91 16.70
C PHE A 133 5.20 -9.79 15.51
N ARG A 134 5.03 -11.09 15.74
CA ARG A 134 4.42 -11.98 14.75
C ARG A 134 2.91 -12.03 15.02
N VAL A 135 2.13 -11.79 13.98
CA VAL A 135 0.67 -11.83 14.01
C VAL A 135 0.19 -13.06 13.25
N SER A 136 -0.77 -13.77 13.85
CA SER A 136 -1.50 -14.82 13.14
C SER A 136 -2.57 -14.20 12.25
N MET A 137 -2.55 -14.47 10.95
CA MET A 137 -3.58 -13.93 10.03
C MET A 137 -4.97 -14.53 10.28
N SER A 138 -5.05 -15.67 10.98
CA SER A 138 -6.34 -16.25 11.42
C SER A 138 -6.78 -15.74 12.80
N ASP A 139 -5.90 -15.07 13.54
CA ASP A 139 -6.18 -14.59 14.90
C ASP A 139 -5.50 -13.25 15.17
N PHE A 140 -6.31 -12.19 15.12
CA PHE A 140 -5.88 -10.80 15.32
C PHE A 140 -5.88 -10.36 16.79
N CYS A 141 -6.01 -11.27 17.76
CA CYS A 141 -6.08 -10.93 19.19
C CYS A 141 -4.88 -10.08 19.65
N VAL A 142 -3.67 -10.42 19.20
CA VAL A 142 -2.45 -9.64 19.53
C VAL A 142 -2.57 -8.20 19.06
N VAL A 143 -3.06 -7.97 17.85
CA VAL A 143 -3.23 -6.61 17.30
C VAL A 143 -4.27 -5.84 18.09
N ARG A 144 -5.40 -6.47 18.43
CA ARG A 144 -6.44 -5.83 19.26
C ARG A 144 -5.94 -5.48 20.65
N GLN A 145 -5.14 -6.37 21.24
CA GLN A 145 -4.58 -6.12 22.56
C GLN A 145 -3.58 -4.96 22.51
N ILE A 146 -2.71 -4.91 21.49
CA ILE A 146 -1.81 -3.76 21.28
C ILE A 146 -2.62 -2.46 21.08
N ILE A 147 -3.67 -2.49 20.25
CA ILE A 147 -4.58 -1.34 20.04
C ILE A 147 -5.15 -0.84 21.36
N LYS A 148 -5.64 -1.76 22.20
CA LYS A 148 -6.26 -1.48 23.49
C LYS A 148 -5.25 -0.95 24.52
N GLU A 149 -4.12 -1.63 24.71
CA GLU A 149 -3.10 -1.29 25.72
C GLU A 149 -2.38 0.02 25.40
N ARG A 150 -2.16 0.31 24.11
CA ARG A 150 -1.44 1.51 23.64
C ARG A 150 -2.38 2.66 23.23
N GLU A 151 -3.69 2.45 23.38
CA GLU A 151 -4.73 3.43 23.09
C GLU A 151 -4.68 4.00 21.66
N TYR A 152 -4.48 3.13 20.66
CA TYR A 152 -4.53 3.54 19.25
C TYR A 152 -5.96 3.94 18.86
N LYS A 153 -6.22 5.24 18.68
CA LYS A 153 -7.58 5.77 18.40
C LYS A 153 -7.99 5.66 16.94
N HIS A 154 -7.02 5.62 16.04
CA HIS A 154 -7.27 5.66 14.61
C HIS A 154 -6.55 4.52 13.90
N THR A 155 -7.26 3.85 12.99
CA THR A 155 -6.70 2.79 12.16
C THR A 155 -7.19 2.92 10.73
N ASP A 156 -6.37 2.47 9.78
CA ASP A 156 -6.76 2.41 8.37
C ASP A 156 -6.07 1.24 7.65
N GLU A 157 -6.56 0.95 6.44
CA GLU A 157 -5.99 -0.05 5.55
C GLU A 157 -5.53 0.60 4.24
N ILE A 158 -4.34 0.23 3.78
CA ILE A 158 -3.84 0.66 2.49
C ILE A 158 -3.32 -0.54 1.70
N LYS A 159 -3.52 -0.50 0.39
CA LYS A 159 -2.88 -1.40 -0.58
C LYS A 159 -1.99 -0.59 -1.49
N ILE A 160 -0.80 -1.11 -1.76
CA ILE A 160 0.22 -0.41 -2.54
C ILE A 160 0.78 -1.41 -3.55
N SER A 161 0.77 -1.04 -4.82
CA SER A 161 1.59 -1.61 -5.89
C SER A 161 1.97 -0.49 -6.86
N GLN A 162 2.97 -0.71 -7.73
CA GLN A 162 3.28 0.24 -8.81
C GLN A 162 2.08 0.52 -9.71
N THR A 163 1.15 -0.43 -9.86
CA THR A 163 -0.03 -0.29 -10.74
C THR A 163 -1.32 0.12 -10.03
N ALA A 164 -1.41 -0.03 -8.70
CA ALA A 164 -2.67 0.13 -7.97
C ALA A 164 -2.94 1.56 -7.48
N LYS A 165 -1.95 2.46 -7.53
CA LYS A 165 -2.07 3.86 -7.09
C LYS A 165 -1.53 4.84 -8.14
N ASP A 166 -1.58 6.13 -7.81
CA ASP A 166 -0.89 7.15 -8.58
C ASP A 166 0.64 7.01 -8.44
N ASP A 167 1.39 7.28 -9.53
CA ASP A 167 2.87 7.22 -9.56
C ASP A 167 3.51 8.06 -8.42
N SER A 168 2.83 9.14 -8.02
CA SER A 168 3.30 10.04 -6.94
C SER A 168 3.17 9.43 -5.54
N PHE A 169 2.38 8.39 -5.35
CA PHE A 169 2.16 7.78 -4.03
C PHE A 169 3.43 7.06 -3.59
N LEU A 170 4.08 6.31 -4.48
CA LEU A 170 5.33 5.61 -4.16
C LEU A 170 6.45 6.61 -3.87
N GLU A 171 6.54 7.69 -4.64
CA GLU A 171 7.49 8.78 -4.37
C GLU A 171 7.26 9.40 -2.99
N ARG A 172 5.99 9.66 -2.62
CA ARG A 172 5.64 10.16 -1.28
C ARG A 172 5.94 9.15 -0.18
N TRP A 173 5.77 7.86 -0.43
CA TRP A 173 6.03 6.80 0.53
C TRP A 173 7.53 6.59 0.79
N TYR A 174 8.35 6.80 -0.25
CA TYR A 174 9.80 6.74 -0.21
C TYR A 174 10.47 8.02 0.31
N GLN A 175 9.76 9.14 0.35
CA GLN A 175 10.29 10.39 0.91
C GLN A 175 10.57 10.21 2.41
N GLU A 176 11.78 10.52 2.85
CA GLU A 176 12.18 10.39 4.26
C GLU A 176 11.39 11.35 5.18
N HIS A 177 10.78 10.79 6.23
CA HIS A 177 9.93 11.52 7.17
C HIS A 177 9.93 10.86 8.56
N TYR A 178 9.36 11.54 9.55
CA TYR A 178 8.91 10.94 10.80
C TYR A 178 7.44 11.28 11.05
N THR A 179 6.83 10.64 12.05
CA THR A 179 5.48 10.98 12.55
C THR A 179 5.57 11.53 13.97
N GLU A 180 4.70 12.47 14.31
CA GLU A 180 4.61 13.02 15.67
C GLU A 180 4.03 12.00 16.68
N ASP A 181 3.34 10.99 16.15
CA ASP A 181 2.77 9.89 16.92
C ASP A 181 3.56 8.60 16.73
N GLU A 182 3.44 7.72 17.72
CA GLU A 182 3.72 6.31 17.52
C GLU A 182 2.76 5.70 16.49
N GLN A 183 3.29 4.83 15.64
CA GLN A 183 2.51 4.11 14.65
C GLN A 183 2.83 2.63 14.67
N PHE A 184 1.82 1.78 14.47
CA PHE A 184 2.03 0.38 14.13
C PHE A 184 1.63 0.10 12.69
N ARG A 185 2.25 -0.91 12.09
CA ARG A 185 1.89 -1.44 10.77
C ARG A 185 1.89 -2.95 10.82
N VAL A 186 0.77 -3.57 10.47
CA VAL A 186 0.65 -5.00 10.21
C VAL A 186 0.71 -5.22 8.72
N VAL A 187 1.56 -6.13 8.26
CA VAL A 187 1.54 -6.61 6.88
C VAL A 187 0.47 -7.67 6.77
N MET A 188 -0.63 -7.32 6.10
CA MET A 188 -1.78 -8.19 5.90
C MET A 188 -1.57 -9.14 4.72
N ASP A 189 -0.85 -8.66 3.70
CA ASP A 189 -0.56 -9.41 2.49
C ASP A 189 0.65 -8.79 1.78
N GLY A 190 1.36 -9.58 0.98
CA GLY A 190 2.57 -9.18 0.28
C GLY A 190 3.74 -8.82 1.21
N SER A 191 4.62 -7.93 0.74
CA SER A 191 5.84 -7.54 1.44
C SER A 191 6.37 -6.18 0.99
N PHE A 192 7.20 -5.57 1.84
CA PHE A 192 7.80 -4.27 1.54
C PHE A 192 9.08 -4.02 2.34
N PHE A 193 9.86 -3.03 1.91
CA PHE A 193 11.02 -2.55 2.64
C PHE A 193 10.69 -1.33 3.49
N LEU A 194 11.05 -1.40 4.77
CA LEU A 194 11.08 -0.27 5.68
C LEU A 194 12.54 0.13 5.91
N ASP A 195 12.91 1.34 5.54
CA ASP A 195 14.23 1.90 5.81
C ASP A 195 14.16 2.82 7.02
N ILE A 196 15.05 2.61 7.99
CA ILE A 196 15.17 3.42 9.21
C ILE A 196 16.60 3.92 9.39
N ARG A 197 16.77 5.02 10.13
CA ARG A 197 18.10 5.54 10.48
C ARG A 197 18.66 4.88 11.73
N SER A 198 19.89 4.40 11.64
CA SER A 198 20.70 3.96 12.79
C SER A 198 21.16 5.15 13.65
N LYS A 199 21.81 4.87 14.79
CA LYS A 199 22.43 5.90 15.65
C LYS A 199 23.51 6.71 14.93
N GLN A 200 24.12 6.15 13.90
CA GLN A 200 25.15 6.77 13.06
C GLN A 200 24.57 7.43 11.80
N ASP A 201 23.24 7.56 11.72
CA ASP A 201 22.51 8.09 10.55
C ASP A 201 22.74 7.26 9.27
N GLU A 202 23.19 6.01 9.37
CA GLU A 202 23.20 5.06 8.26
C GLU A 202 21.83 4.38 8.10
N TRP A 203 21.46 4.05 6.86
CA TRP A 203 20.22 3.34 6.56
C TRP A 203 20.30 1.86 6.92
N ILE A 204 19.33 1.41 7.71
CA ILE A 204 19.01 0.00 7.94
C ILE A 204 17.71 -0.30 7.18
N ARG A 205 17.74 -1.27 6.28
CA ARG A 205 16.56 -1.81 5.61
C ARG A 205 16.05 -3.02 6.37
N VAL A 206 14.74 -3.06 6.57
CA VAL A 206 14.01 -4.17 7.17
C VAL A 206 12.98 -4.66 6.15
N HIS A 207 13.04 -5.95 5.81
CA HIS A 207 12.08 -6.59 4.91
C HIS A 207 10.93 -7.16 5.71
N LEU A 208 9.76 -6.56 5.60
CA LEU A 208 8.55 -6.95 6.32
C LEU A 208 7.61 -7.72 5.38
N LYS A 209 7.11 -8.85 5.86
CA LYS A 209 6.29 -9.79 5.08
C LYS A 209 4.95 -10.03 5.79
N ALA A 210 3.98 -10.58 5.07
CA ALA A 210 2.68 -10.93 5.62
C ALA A 210 2.79 -11.68 6.96
N GLY A 211 2.10 -11.18 7.98
CA GLY A 211 2.20 -11.66 9.36
C GLY A 211 3.15 -10.87 10.26
N ASP A 212 3.96 -9.96 9.74
CA ASP A 212 4.80 -9.09 10.56
C ASP A 212 4.02 -7.85 11.02
N LEU A 213 4.14 -7.51 12.29
CA LEU A 213 3.71 -6.24 12.86
C LEU A 213 4.94 -5.48 13.35
N VAL A 214 5.13 -4.26 12.85
CA VAL A 214 6.18 -3.35 13.31
C VAL A 214 5.57 -2.15 14.02
N VAL A 215 6.13 -1.78 15.16
CA VAL A 215 5.86 -0.50 15.83
C VAL A 215 7.05 0.43 15.64
N LEU A 216 6.74 1.68 15.29
CA LEU A 216 7.72 2.74 15.07
C LEU A 216 7.46 3.88 16.06
N PRO A 217 8.49 4.36 16.76
CA PRO A 217 8.35 5.40 17.76
C PRO A 217 8.16 6.76 17.07
N ALA A 218 7.49 7.67 17.78
CA ALA A 218 7.38 9.05 17.38
C ALA A 218 8.75 9.72 17.18
N GLY A 219 8.90 10.57 16.17
CA GLY A 219 10.13 11.34 15.93
C GLY A 219 11.27 10.59 15.23
N MET A 220 11.09 9.31 14.85
CA MET A 220 12.11 8.54 14.12
C MET A 220 12.00 8.72 12.61
N TYR A 221 13.09 9.14 11.97
CA TYR A 221 13.16 9.18 10.51
C TYR A 221 13.14 7.78 9.91
N HIS A 222 12.25 7.61 8.95
CA HIS A 222 12.08 6.40 8.17
C HIS A 222 11.53 6.72 6.78
N ARG A 223 11.54 5.72 5.91
CA ARG A 223 10.84 5.72 4.62
C ARG A 223 10.44 4.28 4.29
N ALA A 224 9.55 4.10 3.32
CA ALA A 224 9.16 2.78 2.88
C ALA A 224 9.09 2.70 1.36
N THR A 225 9.34 1.50 0.83
CA THR A 225 9.21 1.20 -0.59
C THR A 225 8.74 -0.22 -0.78
N LEU A 226 8.15 -0.49 -1.94
CA LEU A 226 7.93 -1.85 -2.40
C LEU A 226 9.28 -2.57 -2.59
N ASP A 227 9.22 -3.88 -2.50
CA ASP A 227 10.26 -4.80 -2.95
C ASP A 227 9.96 -5.28 -4.39
N GLU A 228 10.65 -6.33 -4.82
CA GLU A 228 10.49 -6.91 -6.17
C GLU A 228 9.14 -7.61 -6.39
N ASP A 229 8.39 -7.94 -5.33
CA ASP A 229 7.05 -8.54 -5.44
C ASP A 229 5.96 -7.50 -5.75
N ASP A 230 6.30 -6.21 -5.74
CA ASP A 230 5.47 -5.08 -6.17
C ASP A 230 4.10 -4.97 -5.47
N TYR A 231 3.90 -5.59 -4.31
CA TYR A 231 2.60 -5.55 -3.65
C TYR A 231 2.70 -5.66 -2.14
N VAL A 232 1.97 -4.78 -1.45
CA VAL A 232 1.72 -4.89 -0.01
C VAL A 232 0.33 -4.38 0.38
N ALA A 233 -0.30 -5.08 1.30
CA ALA A 233 -1.46 -4.60 2.05
C ALA A 233 -1.06 -4.36 3.51
N LEU A 234 -1.32 -3.16 4.03
CA LEU A 234 -0.97 -2.76 5.38
C LEU A 234 -2.21 -2.34 6.16
N TYR A 235 -2.34 -2.86 7.38
CA TYR A 235 -3.23 -2.31 8.41
C TYR A 235 -2.39 -1.44 9.34
N ARG A 236 -2.76 -0.17 9.47
CA ARG A 236 -1.99 0.84 10.20
C ARG A 236 -2.80 1.34 11.38
N GLY A 237 -2.12 1.74 12.45
CA GLY A 237 -2.75 2.49 13.52
C GLY A 237 -1.89 3.63 14.05
N PHE A 238 -2.58 4.63 14.57
CA PHE A 238 -2.05 5.90 15.07
C PHE A 238 -2.68 6.21 16.42
N GLN A 239 -1.91 6.74 17.36
CA GLN A 239 -2.40 7.04 18.71
C GLN A 239 -3.42 8.17 18.70
N ASP A 240 -3.07 9.35 18.19
CA ASP A 240 -3.89 10.56 18.26
C ASP A 240 -4.22 11.15 16.88
N ALA A 241 -3.32 11.01 15.90
CA ALA A 241 -3.47 11.59 14.59
C ALA A 241 -4.64 10.92 13.82
N PRO A 242 -5.63 11.69 13.33
CA PRO A 242 -6.80 11.13 12.65
C PRO A 242 -6.47 10.50 11.29
N ARG A 243 -5.27 10.78 10.78
CA ARG A 243 -4.73 10.27 9.53
C ARG A 243 -3.22 10.33 9.58
N PHE A 244 -2.57 9.67 8.64
CA PHE A 244 -1.14 9.76 8.44
C PHE A 244 -0.69 11.21 8.10
N VAL A 245 0.09 11.83 9.01
CA VAL A 245 0.67 13.17 8.87
C VAL A 245 2.19 13.10 9.01
N PRO A 246 2.95 12.97 7.91
CA PRO A 246 4.40 12.91 7.96
C PRO A 246 5.04 14.29 8.07
N VAL A 247 6.07 14.43 8.92
CA VAL A 247 6.98 15.57 8.91
C VAL A 247 8.22 15.19 8.10
N LYS A 248 8.44 15.88 6.98
CA LYS A 248 9.48 15.51 6.01
C LYS A 248 10.84 15.97 6.51
N ARG A 249 11.88 15.17 6.32
CA ARG A 249 13.25 15.58 6.70
C ARG A 249 13.72 16.84 5.98
N SER A 250 13.20 17.10 4.77
CA SER A 250 13.48 18.31 4.00
C SER A 250 12.87 19.58 4.59
N ASP A 251 11.92 19.47 5.52
CA ASP A 251 11.31 20.65 6.15
C ASP A 251 12.30 21.30 7.12
N SER A 252 12.51 22.61 6.97
CA SER A 252 13.49 23.37 7.76
C SER A 252 13.23 23.38 9.28
N ARG A 253 12.03 22.97 9.72
CA ARG A 253 11.64 22.88 11.12
C ARG A 253 11.57 21.44 11.65
N ALA A 254 11.87 20.43 10.83
CA ALA A 254 11.73 19.03 11.21
C ALA A 254 12.63 18.67 12.41
N ASP A 255 13.89 19.10 12.40
CA ASP A 255 14.84 18.80 13.48
C ASP A 255 14.68 19.68 14.73
N SER A 256 13.91 20.77 14.65
CA SER A 256 13.57 21.63 15.81
C SER A 256 12.22 21.31 16.44
N ASN A 257 11.49 20.34 15.89
CA ASN A 257 10.22 19.87 16.43
C ASN A 257 10.42 19.18 17.79
N GLN A 258 9.51 19.45 18.75
CA GLN A 258 9.62 18.93 20.12
C GLN A 258 9.59 17.41 20.19
N VAL A 259 8.80 16.74 19.36
CA VAL A 259 8.74 15.27 19.31
C VAL A 259 10.06 14.69 18.81
N ARG A 260 10.63 15.31 17.77
CA ARG A 260 11.95 14.92 17.24
C ARG A 260 13.05 15.09 18.29
N LEU A 261 13.04 16.21 19.02
CA LEU A 261 13.98 16.45 20.11
C LEU A 261 13.81 15.44 21.26
N ALA A 262 12.58 15.10 21.62
CA ALA A 262 12.29 14.09 22.64
C ALA A 262 12.82 12.71 22.21
N TYR A 263 12.59 12.29 20.97
CA TYR A 263 13.16 11.05 20.41
C TYR A 263 14.69 11.04 20.52
N LEU A 264 15.36 12.13 20.14
CA LEU A 264 16.82 12.23 20.25
C LEU A 264 17.31 12.15 21.70
N MET A 265 16.56 12.67 22.67
CA MET A 265 16.88 12.51 24.09
C MET A 265 16.72 11.06 24.54
N SER A 266 15.66 10.37 24.12
CA SER A 266 15.46 8.95 24.40
C SER A 266 16.55 8.09 23.79
N LEU A 267 16.99 8.40 22.56
CA LEU A 267 18.05 7.70 21.85
C LEU A 267 19.40 7.81 22.57
N LYS A 268 19.69 8.97 23.18
CA LYS A 268 20.90 9.18 24.00
C LYS A 268 20.93 8.34 25.27
N LYS A 269 19.76 8.03 25.85
CA LYS A 269 19.64 7.16 27.03
C LYS A 269 19.84 5.68 26.70
N GLY A 270 19.84 5.30 25.41
CA GLY A 270 20.32 4.02 24.92
C GLY A 270 19.23 3.11 24.37
N ASP A 271 18.11 2.97 25.09
CA ASP A 271 17.00 2.08 24.73
C ASP A 271 15.67 2.84 24.68
N VAL A 272 15.23 3.15 23.45
CA VAL A 272 13.97 3.87 23.20
C VAL A 272 12.76 2.94 23.38
N ALA A 273 12.86 1.64 23.02
CA ALA A 273 11.74 0.70 23.15
C ALA A 273 11.34 0.48 24.62
N THR A 274 12.33 0.31 25.50
CA THR A 274 12.11 0.22 26.95
C THR A 274 11.48 1.50 27.50
N GLN A 275 11.93 2.68 27.05
CA GLN A 275 11.34 3.95 27.47
C GLN A 275 9.89 4.14 27.03
N ASN A 276 9.53 3.58 25.87
CA ASN A 276 8.17 3.63 25.35
C ASN A 276 7.26 2.53 25.96
N GLY A 277 7.80 1.64 26.80
CA GLY A 277 7.04 0.60 27.49
C GLY A 277 6.67 -0.61 26.64
N PHE A 278 7.47 -0.95 25.63
CA PHE A 278 7.28 -2.16 24.82
C PHE A 278 7.93 -3.42 25.36
N LEU A 279 8.71 -3.32 26.45
CA LEU A 279 9.48 -4.39 27.08
C LEU A 279 9.27 -4.39 28.60
#